data_AF-A0A960HHY9-F1
#
_entry.id   AF-A0A960HHY9-F1
#
_cell.length_a   1.000
_cell.length_b   1.000
_cell.length_c   1.000
_cell.angle_alpha   90.00
_cell.angle_beta   90.00
_cell.angle_gamma   90.00
#
_symmetry.space_group_name_H-M   'P 1'
#
loop_
_entity.id
_entity.type
_entity.pdbx_description
1 polymer ?
#
loop_
_entity_poly.entity_id
_entity_poly.type
_entity_poly.pdbx_seq_one_letter_code
_entity_poly.pdbx_strand_id
1 'polypeptide(L)'
;DHDLDPRLLSELIAKSLRNGALNPNAWRRNPLSVDEIAEGTMVNDPLTKYMFCSPSEGGAAIVLTSTEKAKQLPYPSVELRSVEFRTRKFGTFEVFSPWLAEEITQGATVHAAKAAFESA
;
A
#
# COMPACT_ATOMS: atom_id res chain seq x y z
N ASP A 1 4.51 19.23 -7.57
CA ASP A 1 5.83 18.57 -7.41
C ASP A 1 6.19 17.62 -8.54
N HIS A 2 5.26 16.81 -9.05
CA HIS A 2 5.58 15.80 -10.07
C HIS A 2 4.78 15.92 -11.38
N ASP A 3 3.99 16.99 -11.55
CA ASP A 3 3.19 17.26 -12.76
C ASP A 3 2.36 16.05 -13.23
N LEU A 4 1.74 15.35 -12.26
CA LEU A 4 0.96 14.16 -12.52
C LEU A 4 -0.46 14.54 -12.95
N ASP A 5 -1.02 13.78 -13.88
CA ASP A 5 -2.42 13.92 -14.29
C ASP A 5 -3.34 13.79 -13.06
N PRO A 6 -4.24 14.76 -12.80
CA PRO A 6 -5.24 14.67 -11.73
C PRO A 6 -6.06 13.38 -11.74
N ARG A 7 -6.24 12.74 -12.90
CA ARG A 7 -7.00 11.49 -13.05
C ARG A 7 -6.22 10.24 -12.62
N LEU A 8 -4.90 10.34 -12.43
CA LEU A 8 -4.04 9.18 -12.13
C LEU A 8 -4.54 8.38 -10.91
N LEU A 9 -4.97 9.08 -9.86
CA LEU A 9 -5.50 8.41 -8.66
C LEU A 9 -6.82 7.70 -8.98
N SER A 10 -7.71 8.32 -9.75
CA SER A 10 -8.97 7.69 -10.16
C SER A 10 -8.75 6.43 -11.00
N GLU A 11 -7.77 6.42 -11.90
CA GLU A 11 -7.39 5.24 -12.69
C GLU A 11 -6.84 4.11 -11.81
N LEU A 12 -5.97 4.46 -10.85
CA LEU A 12 -5.41 3.51 -9.89
C LEU A 12 -6.52 2.85 -9.05
N ILE A 13 -7.51 3.63 -8.61
CA ILE A 13 -8.63 3.13 -7.83
C ILE A 13 -9.56 2.27 -8.70
N ALA A 14 -9.86 2.67 -9.94
CA ALA A 14 -10.67 1.88 -10.86
C ALA A 14 -10.04 0.50 -11.09
N LYS A 15 -8.71 0.43 -11.32
CA LYS A 15 -7.97 -0.83 -11.40
C LYS A 15 -8.14 -1.67 -10.13
N SER A 16 -7.99 -1.04 -8.97
CA SER A 16 -8.07 -1.73 -7.67
C SER A 16 -9.48 -2.29 -7.40
N LEU A 17 -10.53 -1.54 -7.75
CA LEU A 17 -11.91 -2.00 -7.62
C LEU A 17 -12.28 -3.11 -8.61
N ARG A 18 -11.75 -3.08 -9.85
CA ARG A 18 -11.87 -4.22 -10.77
C ARG A 18 -11.24 -5.49 -10.20
N ASN A 19 -10.05 -5.38 -9.61
CA ASN A 19 -9.40 -6.52 -8.95
C ASN A 19 -10.21 -6.99 -7.74
N GLY A 20 -10.78 -6.06 -6.97
CA GLY A 20 -11.67 -6.36 -5.84
C GLY A 20 -12.93 -7.12 -6.25
N ALA A 21 -13.54 -6.78 -7.39
CA ALA A 21 -14.72 -7.48 -7.91
C ALA A 21 -14.47 -8.97 -8.17
N LEU A 22 -13.24 -9.35 -8.53
CA LEU A 22 -12.83 -10.73 -8.78
C LEU A 22 -12.45 -11.50 -7.51
N ASN A 23 -12.24 -10.80 -6.39
CA ASN A 23 -11.81 -11.42 -5.13
C ASN A 23 -13.02 -11.62 -4.19
N PRO A 24 -13.42 -12.87 -3.87
CA PRO A 24 -14.55 -13.12 -2.98
C PRO A 24 -14.37 -12.57 -1.56
N ASN A 25 -13.11 -12.37 -1.13
CA ASN A 25 -12.76 -11.85 0.19
C ASN A 25 -12.61 -10.31 0.22
N ALA A 26 -12.74 -9.62 -0.91
CA ALA A 26 -12.62 -8.17 -0.94
C ALA A 26 -13.83 -7.51 -0.27
N TRP A 27 -13.56 -6.45 0.50
CA TRP A 27 -14.60 -5.62 1.09
C TRP A 27 -15.42 -4.88 0.04
N ARG A 28 -14.75 -4.19 -0.91
CA ARG A 28 -15.41 -3.57 -2.07
C ARG A 28 -15.35 -4.51 -3.27
N ARG A 29 -16.50 -5.02 -3.68
CA ARG A 29 -16.66 -5.89 -4.85
C ARG A 29 -17.40 -5.24 -6.01
N ASN A 30 -17.92 -4.02 -5.82
CA ASN A 30 -18.52 -3.24 -6.90
C ASN A 30 -17.43 -2.45 -7.64
N PRO A 31 -17.19 -2.72 -8.94
CA PRO A 31 -16.31 -1.89 -9.74
C PRO A 31 -16.93 -0.49 -9.93
N LEU A 32 -16.08 0.53 -10.08
CA LEU A 32 -16.48 1.89 -10.44
C LEU A 32 -15.61 2.38 -11.59
N SER A 33 -16.18 3.23 -12.45
CA SER A 33 -15.47 3.93 -13.51
C SER A 33 -14.57 5.05 -12.94
N VAL A 34 -13.61 5.49 -13.76
CA VAL A 34 -12.70 6.61 -13.42
C VAL A 34 -13.49 7.88 -13.11
N ASP A 35 -14.57 8.14 -13.85
CA ASP A 35 -15.37 9.35 -13.72
C ASP A 35 -16.21 9.31 -12.44
N GLU A 36 -16.85 8.17 -12.11
CA GLU A 36 -17.55 7.99 -10.83
C GLU A 36 -16.62 8.19 -9.60
N ILE A 37 -15.34 7.81 -9.74
CA ILE A 37 -14.34 8.00 -8.68
C ILE A 37 -13.95 9.48 -8.56
N ALA A 38 -13.73 10.15 -9.69
CA ALA A 38 -13.36 11.57 -9.75
C ALA A 38 -14.50 12.50 -9.29
N GLU A 39 -15.75 12.15 -9.59
CA GLU A 39 -16.96 12.88 -9.20
C GLU A 39 -17.46 12.52 -7.79
N GLY A 40 -16.77 11.61 -7.10
CA GLY A 40 -17.08 11.25 -5.72
C GLY A 40 -16.99 12.46 -4.79
N THR A 41 -17.74 12.42 -3.68
CA THR A 41 -17.70 13.46 -2.65
C THR A 41 -16.27 13.78 -2.24
N MET A 42 -15.83 15.04 -2.40
CA MET A 42 -14.53 15.50 -1.95
C MET A 42 -14.45 15.43 -0.41
N VAL A 43 -13.36 14.87 0.09
CA VAL A 43 -13.12 14.69 1.54
C VAL A 43 -11.94 15.54 2.00
N ASN A 44 -10.84 15.53 1.25
CA ASN A 44 -9.67 16.34 1.52
C ASN A 44 -9.04 16.73 0.19
N ASP A 45 -9.18 17.98 -0.22
CA ASP A 45 -8.74 18.45 -1.53
C ASP A 45 -7.30 17.99 -1.86
N PRO A 46 -7.07 17.30 -3.00
CA PRO A 46 -7.99 16.99 -4.11
C PRO A 46 -8.67 15.59 -4.05
N LEU A 47 -8.59 14.89 -2.92
CA LEU A 47 -9.00 13.49 -2.75
C LEU A 47 -10.52 13.32 -2.51
N THR A 48 -11.13 12.46 -3.30
CA THR A 48 -12.54 12.03 -3.13
C THR A 48 -12.67 10.85 -2.18
N LYS A 49 -13.88 10.60 -1.67
CA LYS A 49 -14.18 9.48 -0.73
C LYS A 49 -13.72 8.10 -1.23
N TYR A 50 -13.63 7.91 -2.55
CA TYR A 50 -13.22 6.63 -3.14
C TYR A 50 -11.71 6.43 -3.14
N MET A 51 -10.93 7.50 -3.00
CA MET A 51 -9.46 7.49 -2.93
C MET A 51 -8.92 7.17 -1.53
N PHE A 52 -9.80 7.08 -0.52
CA PHE A 52 -9.45 6.63 0.82
C PHE A 52 -9.64 5.12 0.98
N CYS A 53 -8.86 4.52 1.89
CA CYS A 53 -9.06 3.13 2.28
C CYS A 53 -10.46 2.92 2.86
N SER A 54 -10.98 1.71 2.74
CA SER A 54 -12.27 1.39 3.34
C SER A 54 -12.08 1.05 4.81
N PRO A 55 -12.96 1.51 5.71
CA PRO A 55 -13.06 0.89 7.02
C PRO A 55 -13.45 -0.58 6.80
N SER A 56 -12.67 -1.49 7.35
CA SER A 56 -12.87 -2.93 7.20
C SER A 56 -12.42 -3.67 8.45
N GLU A 57 -13.11 -4.75 8.77
CA GLU A 57 -12.77 -5.67 9.84
C GLU A 57 -12.44 -7.04 9.25
N GLY A 58 -11.43 -7.73 9.80
CA GLY A 58 -10.98 -9.03 9.32
C GLY A 58 -9.62 -9.43 9.90
N GLY A 59 -9.18 -10.65 9.59
CA GLY A 59 -7.89 -11.18 10.02
C GLY A 59 -7.26 -12.08 8.97
N ALA A 60 -5.93 -12.13 8.96
CA ALA A 60 -5.13 -13.02 8.15
C ALA A 60 -3.98 -13.59 8.99
N ALA A 61 -3.55 -14.81 8.66
CA ALA A 61 -2.44 -15.48 9.34
C ALA A 61 -1.51 -16.15 8.32
N ILE A 62 -0.23 -16.20 8.65
CA ILE A 62 0.79 -16.96 7.92
C ILE A 62 1.54 -17.85 8.91
N VAL A 63 1.95 -19.04 8.44
CA VAL A 63 2.78 -19.95 9.22
C VAL A 63 4.20 -19.89 8.66
N LEU A 64 5.15 -19.48 9.50
CA LEU A 64 6.57 -19.41 9.15
C LEU A 64 7.30 -20.63 9.68
N THR A 65 8.19 -21.19 8.86
CA THR A 65 9.09 -22.29 9.22
C THR A 65 10.44 -22.08 8.54
N SER A 66 11.46 -22.87 8.90
CA SER A 66 12.70 -22.91 8.11
C SER A 66 12.46 -23.51 6.73
N THR A 67 13.28 -23.16 5.74
CA THR A 67 13.20 -23.71 4.39
C THR A 67 13.29 -25.24 4.36
N GLU A 68 14.12 -25.83 5.23
CA GLU A 68 14.23 -27.28 5.36
C GLU A 68 12.96 -27.93 5.90
N LYS A 69 12.29 -27.28 6.86
CA LYS A 69 11.01 -27.78 7.36
C LYS A 69 9.91 -27.65 6.30
N ALA A 70 9.87 -26.52 5.58
CA ALA A 70 8.90 -26.28 4.53
C ALA A 70 8.92 -27.36 3.43
N LYS A 71 10.12 -27.82 3.01
CA LYS A 71 10.29 -28.91 2.03
C LYS A 71 9.68 -30.25 2.47
N GLN A 72 9.54 -30.48 3.77
CA GLN A 72 8.98 -31.71 4.33
C GLN A 72 7.46 -31.65 4.51
N LEU A 73 6.86 -30.45 4.42
CA LEU A 73 5.42 -30.27 4.58
C LEU A 73 4.70 -30.51 3.24
N PRO A 74 3.47 -31.04 3.25
CA PRO A 74 2.70 -31.30 2.03
C PRO A 74 2.06 -30.03 1.45
N TYR A 75 2.52 -28.84 1.83
CA TYR A 75 1.95 -27.56 1.44
C TYR A 75 2.89 -26.82 0.49
N PRO A 76 2.37 -26.11 -0.53
CA PRO A 76 3.18 -25.22 -1.32
C PRO A 76 3.78 -24.14 -0.41
N SER A 77 5.07 -23.87 -0.59
CA SER A 77 5.80 -22.88 0.19
C SER A 77 6.31 -21.75 -0.68
N VAL A 78 6.38 -20.56 -0.10
CA VAL A 78 6.99 -19.36 -0.69
C VAL A 78 8.17 -19.00 0.19
N GLU A 79 9.36 -18.93 -0.40
CA GLU A 79 10.57 -18.56 0.33
C GLU A 79 10.58 -17.06 0.65
N LEU A 80 10.76 -16.74 1.92
CA LEU A 80 10.93 -15.36 2.40
C LEU A 80 12.42 -15.00 2.37
N ARG A 81 12.86 -14.34 1.29
CA ARG A 81 14.28 -14.01 1.07
C ARG A 81 14.84 -12.97 2.04
N SER A 82 14.05 -11.96 2.39
CA SER A 82 14.50 -10.86 3.24
C SER A 82 13.33 -10.24 4.01
N VAL A 83 13.60 -9.76 5.22
CA VAL A 83 12.72 -8.85 5.96
C VAL A 83 13.58 -7.75 6.57
N GLU A 84 13.23 -6.50 6.29
CA GLU A 84 13.98 -5.35 6.77
C GLU A 84 13.06 -4.39 7.52
N PHE A 85 13.49 -3.96 8.70
CA PHE A 85 12.79 -2.95 9.50
C PHE A 85 13.56 -1.64 9.47
N ARG A 86 12.89 -0.54 9.15
CA ARG A 86 13.48 0.82 9.19
C ARG A 86 12.50 1.76 9.88
N THR A 87 13.03 2.63 10.72
CA THR A 87 12.30 3.74 11.31
C THR A 87 12.57 5.02 10.56
N ARG A 88 11.80 6.06 10.90
CA ARG A 88 11.95 7.39 10.32
C ARG A 88 13.31 7.97 10.67
N LYS A 89 13.90 8.69 9.71
CA LYS A 89 15.07 9.55 9.93
C LYS A 89 14.62 11.00 10.09
N PHE A 90 15.48 11.82 10.68
CA PHE A 90 15.31 13.27 10.68
C PHE A 90 15.14 13.78 9.24
N GLY A 91 14.26 14.76 9.04
CA GLY A 91 13.93 15.32 7.72
C GLY A 91 12.84 14.59 6.94
N THR A 92 12.30 13.47 7.45
CA THR A 92 11.17 12.79 6.79
C THR A 92 9.85 13.52 7.03
N PHE A 93 9.00 13.64 6.00
CA PHE A 93 7.67 14.27 6.11
C PHE A 93 6.74 13.53 7.09
N GLU A 94 6.22 14.23 8.10
CA GLU A 94 5.37 13.73 9.18
C GLU A 94 4.12 14.63 9.26
N VAL A 95 2.92 14.05 9.24
CA VAL A 95 1.66 14.81 9.12
C VAL A 95 1.34 15.61 10.38
N PHE A 96 1.73 15.13 11.56
CA PHE A 96 1.49 15.77 12.85
C PHE A 96 2.65 16.66 13.30
N SER A 97 3.74 16.76 12.53
CA SER A 97 4.82 17.68 12.84
C SER A 97 4.38 19.11 12.57
N PRO A 98 4.48 20.03 13.54
CA PRO A 98 4.05 21.42 13.36
C PRO A 98 5.03 22.24 12.52
N TRP A 99 6.13 21.64 12.06
CA TRP A 99 7.18 22.27 11.28
C TRP A 99 7.80 21.27 10.30
N LEU A 100 8.41 21.80 9.23
CA LEU A 100 9.16 21.03 8.24
C LEU A 100 10.65 21.25 8.45
N ALA A 101 11.43 20.18 8.30
CA ALA A 101 12.88 20.29 8.24
C ALA A 101 13.30 21.09 7.01
N GLU A 102 14.43 21.79 7.13
CA GLU A 102 15.04 22.51 6.00
C GLU A 102 15.40 21.55 4.87
N GLU A 103 15.95 20.38 5.21
CA GLU A 103 16.21 19.29 4.27
C GLU A 103 15.14 18.19 4.40
N ILE A 104 14.37 17.97 3.33
CA ILE A 104 13.42 16.87 3.24
C ILE A 104 14.12 15.62 2.70
N THR A 105 13.99 14.50 3.42
CA THR A 105 14.58 13.22 3.03
C THR A 105 13.54 12.14 2.75
N GLN A 106 13.98 11.03 2.15
CA GLN A 106 13.13 9.92 1.77
C GLN A 106 12.50 9.23 2.99
N GLY A 107 11.23 8.83 2.85
CA GLY A 107 10.49 8.14 3.90
C GLY A 107 11.07 6.76 4.24
N ALA A 108 10.70 6.26 5.43
CA ALA A 108 11.14 4.95 5.93
C ALA A 108 10.85 3.80 4.95
N THR A 109 9.72 3.88 4.21
CA THR A 109 9.35 2.88 3.21
C THR A 109 10.37 2.75 2.08
N VAL A 110 10.97 3.85 1.61
CA VAL A 110 11.99 3.80 0.55
C VAL A 110 13.23 3.08 1.05
N HIS A 111 13.68 3.40 2.25
CA HIS A 111 14.83 2.74 2.88
C HIS A 111 14.58 1.27 3.19
N ALA A 112 13.39 0.92 3.70
CA ALA A 112 13.02 -0.46 3.99
C ALA A 112 12.93 -1.29 2.71
N ALA A 113 12.28 -0.78 1.67
CA ALA A 113 12.15 -1.47 0.39
C ALA A 113 13.51 -1.69 -0.30
N LYS A 114 14.37 -0.67 -0.32
CA LYS A 114 15.72 -0.78 -0.89
C LYS A 114 16.55 -1.83 -0.16
N ALA A 115 16.57 -1.79 1.18
CA ALA A 115 17.31 -2.77 1.96
C ALA A 115 16.78 -4.20 1.75
N ALA A 116 15.46 -4.38 1.72
CA ALA A 116 14.87 -5.70 1.50
C ALA A 116 15.28 -6.24 0.12
N PHE A 117 15.23 -5.40 -0.92
CA PHE A 117 15.65 -5.79 -2.26
C PHE A 117 17.14 -6.14 -2.34
N GLU A 118 18.02 -5.39 -1.66
CA GLU A 118 19.47 -5.61 -1.66
C GLU A 118 19.88 -6.85 -0.84
N SER A 119 19.12 -7.20 0.20
CA SER A 119 19.38 -8.37 1.07
C SER A 119 18.78 -9.69 0.56
N ALA A 120 17.99 -9.69 -0.52
CA ALA A 120 17.22 -10.84 -1.03
C ALA A 120 17.95 -11.67 -2.11
#